data_AF-A0A2E4MGE2-F1
#
_entry.id   AF-A0A2E4MGE2-F1
#
_cell.length_a   1.000
_cell.length_b   1.000
_cell.length_c   1.000
_cell.angle_alpha   90.00
_cell.angle_beta   90.00
_cell.angle_gamma   90.00
#
_symmetry.space_group_name_H-M   'P 1'
#
loop_
_entity.id
_entity.type
_entity.pdbx_description
1 polymer ?
#
loop_
_entity_poly.entity_id
_entity_poly.type
_entity_poly.pdbx_seq_one_letter_code
_entity_poly.pdbx_strand_id
1 'polypeptide(L)'
;MIGTGVFTSLGYQLVDIRSVFTIVMLWVVGGLLSLFGALSYSELAAALPRSGGEYYLLSRIIHPSIGFVAGVVSATVGFSAPAVLAAIAFANYIS
;
A
#
# COMPACT_ATOMS: atom_id res chain seq x y z
N MET A 1 8.59 2.43 -2.94
CA MET A 1 8.77 1.01 -2.57
C MET A 1 8.78 0.19 -3.84
N ILE A 2 9.71 -0.76 -4.01
CA ILE A 2 9.69 -1.72 -5.12
C ILE A 2 9.26 -3.06 -4.52
N GLY A 3 8.27 -3.73 -5.15
CA GLY A 3 7.72 -5.00 -4.68
C GLY A 3 7.28 -5.89 -5.83
N THR A 4 6.67 -7.05 -5.50
CA THR A 4 6.25 -8.06 -6.48
C THR A 4 5.25 -7.56 -7.52
N GLY A 5 4.49 -6.50 -7.20
CA GLY A 5 3.52 -5.87 -8.10
C GLY A 5 4.11 -5.38 -9.43
N VAL A 6 5.41 -5.06 -9.49
CA VAL A 6 6.06 -4.67 -10.76
C VAL A 6 5.99 -5.80 -11.79
N PHE A 7 6.00 -7.05 -11.35
CA PHE A 7 5.94 -8.22 -12.23
C PHE A 7 4.49 -8.66 -12.53
N THR A 8 3.59 -8.51 -11.55
CA THR A 8 2.23 -9.08 -11.64
C THR A 8 1.14 -8.08 -12.04
N SER A 9 1.22 -6.83 -11.58
CA SER A 9 0.13 -5.85 -11.75
C SER A 9 -0.14 -5.50 -13.20
N LEU A 10 0.89 -5.42 -14.04
CA LEU A 10 0.74 -5.19 -15.47
C LEU A 10 -0.04 -6.34 -16.15
N GLY A 11 0.26 -7.59 -15.77
CA GLY A 11 -0.43 -8.77 -16.29
C GLY A 11 -1.94 -8.72 -16.02
N TYR A 12 -2.34 -8.35 -14.80
CA TYR A 12 -3.76 -8.18 -14.46
C TYR A 12 -4.43 -7.02 -15.22
N GLN A 13 -3.74 -5.89 -15.40
CA GLN A 13 -4.28 -4.73 -16.13
C GLN A 13 -4.54 -5.03 -17.60
N LEU A 14 -3.66 -5.82 -18.24
CA LEU A 14 -3.76 -6.16 -19.66
C LEU A 14 -4.93 -7.09 -19.99
N VAL A 15 -5.53 -7.76 -19.01
CA VAL A 15 -6.74 -8.59 -19.21
C VAL A 15 -7.90 -7.72 -19.69
N ASP A 16 -8.09 -6.56 -19.06
CA ASP A 16 -9.24 -5.68 -19.32
C ASP A 16 -8.87 -4.45 -20.16
N ILE A 17 -7.63 -3.98 -20.07
CA ILE A 17 -7.18 -2.72 -20.69
C ILE A 17 -6.22 -3.00 -21.85
N ARG A 18 -6.65 -2.68 -23.07
CA ARG A 18 -5.83 -2.85 -24.30
C ARG A 18 -5.07 -1.59 -24.72
N SER A 19 -5.37 -0.45 -24.12
CA SER A 19 -4.73 0.84 -24.44
C SER A 19 -3.45 1.03 -23.66
N VAL A 20 -2.31 1.05 -24.36
CA VAL A 20 -0.98 1.30 -23.77
C VAL A 20 -0.95 2.66 -23.08
N PHE A 21 -1.51 3.70 -23.72
CA PHE A 21 -1.56 5.03 -23.14
C PHE A 21 -2.30 5.04 -21.80
N THR A 22 -3.44 4.34 -21.70
CA THR A 22 -4.22 4.25 -20.47
C THR A 22 -3.44 3.56 -19.37
N ILE A 23 -2.76 2.45 -19.67
CA ILE A 23 -1.92 1.74 -18.70
C ILE A 23 -0.80 2.66 -18.19
N VAL A 24 -0.05 3.30 -19.09
CA VAL A 24 1.04 4.22 -18.70
C VAL A 24 0.51 5.35 -17.81
N MET A 25 -0.63 5.94 -18.16
CA MET A 25 -1.24 7.00 -17.35
C MET A 25 -1.69 6.51 -15.96
N LEU A 26 -2.21 5.28 -15.84
CA LEU A 26 -2.53 4.70 -14.54
C LEU A 26 -1.30 4.60 -13.63
N TRP A 27 -0.16 4.18 -14.19
CA TRP A 27 1.10 4.10 -13.44
C TRP A 27 1.62 5.48 -13.03
N VAL A 28 1.58 6.46 -13.93
CA VAL A 28 2.00 7.84 -13.63
C VAL A 28 1.13 8.46 -12.53
N VAL A 29 -0.19 8.38 -12.67
CA VAL A 29 -1.13 8.93 -11.68
C VAL A 29 -1.00 8.21 -10.34
N GLY A 30 -0.90 6.87 -10.34
CA GLY A 30 -0.67 6.09 -9.13
C GLY A 30 0.63 6.46 -8.42
N GLY A 31 1.71 6.68 -9.19
CA GLY A 31 3.00 7.14 -8.67
C GLY A 31 2.92 8.52 -8.03
N LEU A 32 2.26 9.49 -8.69
CA LEU A 32 2.04 10.82 -8.14
C LEU A 32 1.21 10.80 -6.86
N LEU A 33 0.12 10.02 -6.84
CA LEU A 33 -0.73 9.88 -5.66
C LEU A 33 0.05 9.28 -4.47
N SER A 34 0.87 8.24 -4.74
CA SER A 34 1.73 7.65 -3.71
C SER A 34 2.78 8.63 -3.20
N LEU A 35 3.33 9.49 -4.06
CA LEU A 35 4.29 10.52 -3.67
C LEU A 35 3.64 11.54 -2.72
N PHE A 36 2.47 12.08 -3.08
CA PHE A 36 1.76 13.01 -2.20
C PHE A 36 1.37 12.36 -0.87
N GLY A 37 0.91 11.11 -0.88
CA GLY A 37 0.64 10.36 0.34
C GLY A 37 1.87 10.21 1.22
N ALA A 38 3.04 9.89 0.65
CA ALA A 38 4.29 9.76 1.38
C ALA A 38 4.74 11.09 2.02
N LEU A 39 4.54 12.22 1.32
CA LEU A 39 4.83 13.55 1.86
C LEU A 39 3.90 13.91 3.02
N SER A 40 2.59 13.66 2.89
CA SER A 40 1.65 13.91 3.99
C SER A 40 1.97 13.07 5.23
N TYR A 41 2.33 11.79 5.04
CA TYR A 41 2.74 10.93 6.15
C TYR A 41 4.07 11.34 6.76
N SER A 42 5.01 11.89 5.98
CA SER A 42 6.30 12.33 6.51
C SER A 42 6.18 13.58 7.38
N GLU A 43 5.35 14.55 6.98
CA GLU A 43 5.02 15.71 7.82
C GLU A 43 4.39 15.27 9.14
N LEU A 44 3.48 14.32 9.07
CA LEU A 44 2.78 13.82 10.25
C LEU A 44 3.71 13.03 11.19
N ALA A 45 4.60 12.22 10.63
CA ALA A 45 5.63 11.50 11.38
C ALA A 45 6.64 12.47 12.04
N ALA A 46 6.94 13.61 11.40
CA ALA A 46 7.77 14.66 11.99
C ALA A 46 7.05 15.41 13.12
N ALA A 47 5.76 15.69 12.96
CA ALA A 47 4.95 16.39 13.96
C ALA A 47 4.61 15.51 15.18
N LEU A 48 4.50 14.19 14.99
CA LEU A 48 4.16 13.21 16.03
C LEU A 48 5.27 12.14 16.16
N PRO A 49 6.47 12.50 16.68
CA PRO A 49 7.66 11.66 16.62
C PRO A 49 7.67 10.56 17.71
N ARG A 50 6.66 9.70 17.72
CA ARG A 50 6.59 8.54 18.62
C ARG A 50 6.40 7.26 17.82
N SER A 51 7.03 6.19 18.30
CA SER A 51 6.83 4.86 17.75
C SER A 51 5.39 4.38 17.98
N GLY A 52 4.79 3.74 16.97
CA GLY A 52 3.43 3.22 17.02
C GLY A 52 2.67 3.23 15.68
N GLY A 53 3.26 3.77 14.61
CA GLY A 53 2.70 3.71 13.26
C GLY A 53 1.28 4.27 13.16
N GLU A 54 0.44 3.61 12.35
CA GLU A 54 -0.95 4.02 12.10
C GLU A 54 -1.80 4.00 13.37
N TYR A 55 -1.58 3.04 14.28
CA TYR A 55 -2.26 2.98 15.58
C TYR A 55 -2.08 4.29 16.34
N TYR A 56 -0.83 4.76 16.48
CA TYR A 56 -0.52 5.98 17.23
C TYR A 56 -1.04 7.24 16.52
N LEU A 57 -0.80 7.35 15.21
CA LEU A 57 -1.27 8.47 14.40
C LEU A 57 -2.79 8.65 14.52
N LEU A 58 -3.56 7.60 14.23
CA LEU A 58 -5.02 7.66 14.18
C LEU A 58 -5.64 7.80 15.58
N SER A 59 -5.02 7.22 16.61
CA SER A 59 -5.42 7.44 18.01
C SER A 59 -5.32 8.91 18.40
N ARG A 60 -4.31 9.63 17.87
CA ARG A 60 -4.02 11.00 18.25
C ARG A 60 -4.80 12.03 17.44
N ILE A 61 -5.02 11.78 16.15
CA ILE A 61 -5.59 12.76 15.22
C ILE A 61 -7.10 12.61 15.11
N ILE A 62 -7.62 11.38 15.21
CA ILE A 62 -9.05 11.11 15.00
C ILE A 62 -9.72 10.71 16.31
N HIS A 63 -9.47 9.49 16.81
CA HIS A 63 -10.04 9.00 18.06
C HIS A 63 -9.32 7.72 18.52
N PRO A 64 -9.13 7.47 19.83
CA PRO A 64 -8.47 6.27 20.34
C PRO A 64 -9.07 4.93 19.85
N SER A 65 -10.40 4.87 19.66
CA SER A 65 -11.06 3.65 19.14
C SER A 65 -10.69 3.36 17.69
N ILE A 66 -10.53 4.38 16.85
CA ILE A 66 -10.13 4.23 15.44
C ILE A 66 -8.68 3.78 15.36
N GLY A 67 -7.82 4.37 16.18
CA GLY A 67 -6.45 3.90 16.30
C GLY A 67 -6.36 2.44 16.74
N PHE A 68 -7.16 2.01 17.72
CA PHE A 68 -7.25 0.60 18.11
C PHE A 68 -7.64 -0.32 16.95
N VAL A 69 -8.69 0.04 16.20
CA VAL A 69 -9.10 -0.74 15.02
C VAL A 69 -7.98 -0.81 13.98
N ALA A 70 -7.31 0.31 13.71
CA ALA A 70 -6.18 0.33 12.79
C ALA A 70 -5.05 -0.60 13.26
N GLY A 71 -4.71 -0.58 14.56
CA GLY A 71 -3.73 -1.49 15.14
C GLY A 71 -4.09 -2.97 14.95
N VAL A 72 -5.37 -3.34 15.16
CA VAL A 72 -5.85 -4.71 14.94
C VAL A 72 -5.74 -5.11 13.46
N VAL A 73 -6.14 -4.24 12.55
CA VAL A 73 -6.05 -4.50 11.10
C VAL A 73 -4.60 -4.64 10.64
N SER A 74 -3.70 -3.75 11.07
CA SER A 74 -2.27 -3.83 10.75
C SER A 74 -1.65 -5.13 11.26
N ALA A 75 -2.02 -5.57 12.47
CA ALA A 75 -1.48 -6.78 13.09
C ALA A 75 -1.99 -8.09 12.44
N THR A 76 -3.20 -8.09 11.87
CA THR A 76 -3.84 -9.30 11.35
C THR A 76 -3.74 -9.40 9.83
N VAL A 77 -4.15 -8.36 9.11
CA VAL A 77 -4.30 -8.37 7.65
C VAL A 77 -3.18 -7.59 6.98
N GLY A 78 -2.69 -6.51 7.61
CA GLY A 78 -1.76 -5.55 7.02
C GLY A 78 -0.51 -6.18 6.42
N PHE A 79 0.06 -7.19 7.07
CA PHE A 79 1.25 -7.91 6.58
C PHE A 79 0.94 -9.28 5.96
N SER A 80 -0.10 -9.96 6.46
CA SER A 80 -0.45 -11.30 6.00
C SER A 80 -0.93 -11.32 4.55
N ALA A 81 -1.76 -10.36 4.14
CA ALA A 81 -2.31 -10.33 2.78
C ALA A 81 -1.24 -10.07 1.71
N PRO A 82 -0.35 -9.06 1.83
CA PRO A 82 0.75 -8.87 0.88
C PRO A 82 1.72 -10.05 0.81
N ALA A 83 2.00 -10.70 1.95
CA ALA A 83 2.88 -11.87 2.01
C ALA A 83 2.30 -13.05 1.21
N VAL A 84 1.01 -13.35 1.38
CA VAL A 84 0.32 -14.41 0.62
C VAL A 84 0.27 -14.09 -0.87
N LEU A 85 -0.02 -12.84 -1.25
CA LEU A 85 -0.02 -12.43 -2.66
C LEU A 85 1.37 -12.61 -3.31
N ALA A 86 2.44 -12.28 -2.58
CA ALA A 86 3.81 -12.51 -3.04
C ALA A 86 4.11 -14.02 -3.20
N ALA A 87 3.65 -14.86 -2.27
CA ALA A 87 3.83 -16.31 -2.34
C ALA A 87 3.08 -16.95 -3.52
N ILE A 88 1.83 -16.52 -3.77
CA ILE A 88 1.03 -16.98 -4.93
C ILE A 88 1.71 -16.55 -6.24
N ALA A 89 2.17 -15.29 -6.33
CA ALA A 89 2.90 -14.81 -7.49
C ALA A 89 4.15 -15.68 -7.74
N PHE A 90 4.96 -15.93 -6.70
CA PHE A 90 6.15 -16.76 -6.80
C PHE A 90 5.81 -18.17 -7.30
N ALA A 91 4.80 -18.83 -6.73
CA ALA A 91 4.36 -20.16 -7.15
C ALA A 91 4.00 -20.20 -8.65
N ASN A 92 3.27 -19.19 -9.15
CA ASN A 92 2.88 -19.10 -10.55
C ASN A 92 4.05 -18.85 -11.51
N TYR A 93 5.16 -18.27 -11.06
CA TYR A 93 6.34 -18.04 -11.91
C TYR A 93 7.29 -19.25 -11.97
N ILE A 94 7.18 -20.21 -11.06
CA ILE A 94 8.05 -21.40 -11.01
C ILE A 94 7.37 -22.68 -11.52
N SER A 95 6.05 -22.68 -11.67
CA SER A 95 5.25 -23.78 -12.22
C SER A 95 5.12 -23.68 -13.74
#